data_AF-A0A6M3LIE3-F1
#
_entry.id   AF-A0A6M3LIE3-F1
#
_cell.length_a   1.000
_cell.length_b   1.000
_cell.length_c   1.000
_cell.angle_alpha   90.00
_cell.angle_beta   90.00
_cell.angle_gamma   90.00
#
_symmetry.space_group_name_H-M   'P 1'
#
loop_
_entity.id
_entity.type
_entity.pdbx_description
1 polymer ?
#
loop_
_entity_poly.entity_id
_entity_poly.type
_entity_poly.pdbx_seq_one_letter_code
_entity_poly.pdbx_strand_id
1 'polypeptide(L)'
;MSERLWKVLGPDRVSLIAGTGYRYPTEGWTRHLNPRRLELCAYGYHYCQGPQVLEWLNEGLLCEVESCQEHEPLSREDKNASCRLRIVQTWLLTSRILRLFAADCAERALLRERNADREPDPRSWEAVGVARRFADGNATAAQLVAARNAAGVAARVAAWYAAWYAAGDAAGDAAGYAARVAARVAARVAARYAAGDAAGDAARDAARDAERRWQYERLLELVGAENE
;
A
#
# COMPACT_ATOMS: atom_id res chain seq x y z
N MET A 1 -6.98 22.68 4.24
CA MET A 1 -5.52 22.63 4.00
C MET A 1 -5.32 21.88 2.70
N SER A 2 -4.50 22.36 1.76
CA SER A 2 -4.20 21.56 0.56
C SER A 2 -3.44 20.31 0.98
N GLU A 3 -3.68 19.20 0.29
CA GLU A 3 -2.97 17.95 0.54
C GLU A 3 -1.50 18.09 0.14
N ARG A 4 -0.58 17.51 0.93
CA ARG A 4 0.86 17.59 0.65
C ARG A 4 1.20 16.84 -0.63
N LEU A 5 2.16 17.36 -1.39
CA LEU A 5 2.68 16.71 -2.59
C LEU A 5 4.04 16.11 -2.29
N TRP A 6 4.26 14.90 -2.79
CA TRP A 6 5.44 14.10 -2.49
C TRP A 6 6.18 13.69 -3.75
N LYS A 7 7.51 13.67 -3.64
CA LYS A 7 8.40 13.03 -4.60
C LYS A 7 9.33 12.08 -3.86
N VAL A 8 9.40 10.84 -4.33
CA VAL A 8 10.42 9.88 -3.89
C VAL A 8 11.59 9.91 -4.88
N LEU A 9 12.80 10.02 -4.35
CA LEU A 9 14.04 10.06 -5.13
C LEU A 9 15.06 9.06 -4.55
N GLY A 10 16.01 8.65 -5.37
CA GLY A 10 17.20 7.96 -4.89
C GLY A 10 18.09 8.89 -4.05
N PRO A 11 19.11 8.34 -3.37
CA PRO A 11 20.04 9.12 -2.55
C PRO A 11 20.81 10.19 -3.36
N ASP A 12 20.91 10.02 -4.67
CA ASP A 12 21.52 10.95 -5.60
C ASP A 12 20.54 12.01 -6.16
N ARG A 13 19.31 12.09 -5.62
CA ARG A 13 18.22 12.98 -6.08
C ARG A 13 17.78 12.70 -7.53
N VAL A 14 18.01 11.49 -8.04
CA VAL A 14 17.48 11.04 -9.33
C VAL A 14 16.19 10.27 -9.10
N SER A 15 15.22 10.42 -10.00
CA SER A 15 14.02 9.60 -9.95
C SER A 15 14.38 8.16 -10.27
N LEU A 16 14.04 7.24 -9.36
CA LEU A 16 14.33 5.82 -9.48
C LEU A 16 13.61 5.13 -10.66
N ILE A 17 12.57 5.78 -11.20
CA ILE A 17 11.64 5.17 -12.16
C ILE A 17 11.62 5.91 -13.50
N ALA A 18 11.82 7.23 -13.51
CA ALA A 18 11.67 8.02 -14.74
C ALA A 18 12.72 7.67 -15.83
N GLY A 19 13.80 6.96 -15.50
CA GLY A 19 14.82 6.51 -16.47
C GLY A 19 15.61 7.62 -17.16
N THR A 20 15.32 8.90 -16.88
CA THR A 20 15.93 10.06 -17.54
C THR A 20 17.32 10.41 -17.01
N GLY A 21 17.71 9.88 -15.84
CA GLY A 21 18.92 10.30 -15.13
C GLY A 21 18.88 11.76 -14.63
N TYR A 22 17.73 12.43 -14.72
CA TYR A 22 17.60 13.82 -14.30
C TYR A 22 17.75 13.94 -12.79
N ARG A 23 18.74 14.74 -12.37
CA ARG A 23 19.00 15.08 -10.97
C ARG A 23 18.15 16.27 -10.55
N TYR A 24 17.32 16.08 -9.53
CA TYR A 24 16.53 17.16 -8.96
C TYR A 24 17.43 18.14 -8.21
N PRO A 25 17.18 19.46 -8.34
CA PRO A 25 17.96 20.47 -7.66
C PRO A 25 17.74 20.42 -6.14
N THR A 26 18.72 20.87 -5.37
CA THR A 26 18.61 21.04 -3.91
C THR A 26 17.74 22.23 -3.54
N GLU A 27 17.77 23.27 -4.37
CA GLU A 27 17.04 24.52 -4.18
C GLU A 27 16.44 25.00 -5.50
N GLY A 28 15.32 25.73 -5.40
CA GLY A 28 14.65 26.29 -6.56
C GLY A 28 13.86 25.26 -7.39
N TRP A 29 13.41 25.72 -8.56
CA TRP A 29 12.56 24.92 -9.45
C TRP A 29 13.41 24.00 -10.33
N THR A 30 12.87 22.82 -10.65
CA THR A 30 13.35 22.04 -11.79
C THR A 30 13.26 22.85 -13.09
N ARG A 31 13.97 22.43 -14.14
CA ARG A 31 13.79 22.98 -15.49
C ARG A 31 12.29 23.07 -15.81
N HIS A 32 11.86 24.18 -16.42
CA HIS A 32 10.49 24.29 -16.91
C HIS A 32 10.33 23.50 -18.21
N LEU A 33 9.55 22.42 -18.17
CA LEU A 33 9.17 21.63 -19.33
C LEU A 33 7.99 22.30 -20.07
N ASN A 34 7.84 22.02 -21.36
CA ASN A 34 6.69 22.51 -22.13
C ASN A 34 5.37 21.95 -21.52
N PRO A 35 4.50 22.80 -20.94
CA PRO A 35 3.27 22.35 -20.27
C PRO A 35 2.26 21.75 -21.25
N ARG A 36 2.30 22.13 -22.54
CA ARG A 36 1.41 21.58 -23.58
C ARG A 36 1.75 20.15 -24.01
N ARG A 37 2.88 19.61 -23.53
CA ARG A 37 3.36 18.26 -23.84
C ARG A 37 3.27 17.30 -22.67
N LEU A 38 2.68 17.72 -21.54
CA LEU A 38 2.54 16.83 -20.38
C LEU A 38 1.84 15.54 -20.78
N GLU A 39 2.45 14.42 -20.38
CA GLU A 39 1.97 13.09 -20.66
C GLU A 39 2.29 12.22 -19.45
N LEU A 40 1.25 11.60 -18.87
CA LEU A 40 1.42 10.73 -17.70
C LEU A 40 2.34 9.56 -18.06
N CYS A 41 3.23 9.23 -17.13
CA CYS A 41 4.30 8.26 -17.23
C CYS A 41 5.39 8.55 -18.29
N ALA A 42 5.20 9.49 -19.22
CA ALA A 42 6.12 9.73 -20.33
C ALA A 42 6.83 11.09 -20.29
N TYR A 43 6.10 12.18 -20.00
CA TYR A 43 6.65 13.53 -20.09
C TYR A 43 6.10 14.46 -19.01
N GLY A 44 6.98 14.88 -18.10
CA GLY A 44 6.63 15.72 -16.97
C GLY A 44 7.26 15.24 -15.67
N TYR A 45 7.26 16.11 -14.67
CA TYR A 45 7.73 15.73 -13.34
C TYR A 45 6.58 15.13 -12.55
N HIS A 46 6.65 13.81 -12.35
CA HIS A 46 5.65 13.06 -11.62
C HIS A 46 5.79 13.24 -10.12
N TYR A 47 4.67 13.38 -9.43
CA TYR A 47 4.56 13.49 -7.97
C TYR A 47 3.33 12.75 -7.47
N CYS A 48 3.31 12.47 -6.18
CA CYS A 48 2.20 11.82 -5.47
C CYS A 48 1.46 12.85 -4.64
N GLN A 49 0.15 12.70 -4.48
CA GLN A 49 -0.62 13.50 -3.54
C GLN A 49 -0.95 12.65 -2.30
N GLY A 50 -0.59 13.16 -1.11
CA GLY A 50 -0.92 12.53 0.17
C GLY A 50 -0.60 11.02 0.21
N PRO A 51 -1.57 10.14 0.56
CA PRO A 51 -1.38 8.69 0.65
C PRO A 51 -0.98 7.97 -0.64
N GLN A 52 -1.01 8.62 -1.81
CA GLN A 52 -0.49 8.03 -3.05
C GLN A 52 1.00 7.67 -2.94
N VAL A 53 1.75 8.37 -2.09
CA VAL A 53 3.19 8.13 -1.88
C VAL A 53 3.51 6.70 -1.44
N LEU A 54 2.56 6.02 -0.78
CA LEU A 54 2.70 4.65 -0.30
C LEU A 54 3.02 3.64 -1.41
N GLU A 55 2.62 3.92 -2.65
CA GLU A 55 2.85 3.06 -3.81
C GLU A 55 4.25 3.23 -4.42
N TRP A 56 4.98 4.26 -3.97
CA TRP A 56 6.26 4.69 -4.56
C TRP A 56 7.42 4.67 -3.57
N LEU A 57 7.22 4.12 -2.38
CA LEU A 57 8.23 4.08 -1.34
C LEU A 57 9.45 3.26 -1.78
N ASN A 58 10.63 3.86 -1.66
CA ASN A 58 11.90 3.18 -1.85
C ASN A 58 12.98 3.85 -1.00
N GLU A 59 14.03 3.10 -0.67
CA GLU A 59 15.17 3.67 0.05
C GLU A 59 15.77 4.86 -0.72
N GLY A 60 16.02 5.95 0.00
CA GLY A 60 16.48 7.20 -0.59
C GLY A 60 15.90 8.41 0.14
N LEU A 61 15.20 9.25 -0.61
CA LEU A 61 14.70 10.54 -0.15
C LEU A 61 13.19 10.62 -0.32
N LEU A 62 12.49 11.00 0.75
CA LEU A 62 11.12 11.49 0.70
C LEU A 62 11.17 13.02 0.64
N CYS A 63 10.70 13.61 -0.46
CA CYS A 63 10.71 15.06 -0.65
C CYS A 63 9.29 15.59 -0.68
N GLU A 64 8.99 16.57 0.17
CA GLU A 64 7.80 17.41 -0.01
C GLU A 64 8.08 18.39 -1.15
N VAL A 65 7.11 18.54 -2.05
CA VAL A 65 7.27 19.35 -3.26
C VAL A 65 6.12 20.33 -3.46
N GLU A 66 6.41 21.39 -4.20
CA GLU A 66 5.40 22.26 -4.79
C GLU A 66 5.34 22.03 -6.30
N SER A 67 4.12 22.05 -6.86
CA SER A 67 3.88 22.02 -8.29
C SER A 67 3.84 23.42 -8.91
N CYS A 68 3.95 23.50 -10.24
CA CYS A 68 3.79 24.76 -10.96
C CYS A 68 2.45 25.42 -10.63
N GLN A 69 2.47 26.71 -10.28
CA GLN A 69 1.26 27.51 -9.99
C GLN A 69 0.70 28.24 -11.22
N GLU A 70 1.48 28.31 -12.30
CA GLU A 70 1.09 29.01 -13.54
C GLU A 70 0.41 28.09 -14.55
N HIS A 71 0.61 26.78 -14.43
CA HIS A 71 0.13 25.79 -15.38
C HIS A 71 -0.53 24.65 -14.62
N GLU A 72 -1.77 24.34 -14.98
CA GLU A 72 -2.51 23.22 -14.41
C GLU A 72 -1.72 21.91 -14.58
N PRO A 73 -1.52 21.12 -13.50
CA PRO A 73 -0.94 19.80 -13.62
C PRO A 73 -1.83 18.87 -14.45
N LEU A 74 -1.20 17.87 -15.06
CA LEU A 74 -1.93 16.76 -15.66
C LEU A 74 -2.17 15.71 -14.57
N SER A 75 -3.43 15.45 -14.24
CA SER A 75 -3.84 14.46 -13.26
C SER A 75 -4.88 13.51 -13.84
N ARG A 76 -4.70 12.20 -13.62
CA ARG A 76 -5.69 11.16 -13.92
C ARG A 76 -5.53 10.02 -12.92
N GLU A 77 -6.63 9.63 -12.29
CA GLU A 77 -6.67 8.56 -11.30
C GLU A 77 -5.63 8.80 -10.18
N ASP A 78 -4.61 7.95 -10.11
CA ASP A 78 -3.54 7.93 -9.10
C ASP A 78 -2.25 8.63 -9.56
N LYS A 79 -2.27 9.27 -10.75
CA LYS A 79 -1.07 9.82 -11.39
C LYS A 79 -1.16 11.31 -11.58
N ASN A 80 -0.10 12.00 -11.17
CA ASN A 80 0.03 13.44 -11.35
C ASN A 80 1.38 13.78 -11.98
N ALA A 81 1.37 14.75 -12.91
CA ALA A 81 2.56 15.29 -13.53
C ALA A 81 2.46 16.81 -13.68
N SER A 82 3.52 17.53 -13.34
CA SER A 82 3.62 18.98 -13.55
C SER A 82 4.80 19.34 -14.46
N CYS A 83 4.74 20.53 -15.06
CA CYS A 83 5.79 21.04 -15.95
C CYS A 83 7.05 21.50 -15.20
N ARG A 84 6.96 21.74 -13.89
CA ARG A 84 8.09 21.96 -12.98
C ARG A 84 7.68 21.61 -11.55
N LEU A 85 8.64 21.16 -10.73
CA LEU A 85 8.49 20.96 -9.30
C LEU A 85 9.56 21.76 -8.54
N ARG A 86 9.27 22.11 -7.30
CA ARG A 86 10.27 22.63 -6.34
C ARG A 86 10.28 21.74 -5.11
N ILE A 87 11.44 21.31 -4.66
CA ILE A 87 11.57 20.60 -3.38
C ILE A 87 11.48 21.64 -2.26
N VAL A 88 10.58 21.41 -1.30
CA VAL A 88 10.35 22.27 -0.14
C VAL A 88 11.11 21.72 1.07
N GLN A 89 11.00 20.42 1.30
CA GLN A 89 11.65 19.73 2.41
C GLN A 89 12.05 18.32 1.97
N THR A 90 13.07 17.77 2.61
CA THR A 90 13.60 16.43 2.31
C THR A 90 13.88 15.70 3.60
N TRP A 91 13.48 14.43 3.64
CA TRP A 91 13.77 13.50 4.71
C TRP A 91 14.45 12.25 4.15
N LEU A 92 15.28 11.60 4.96
CA LEU A 92 15.84 10.30 4.62
C LEU A 92 14.77 9.23 4.80
N LEU A 93 14.64 8.37 3.79
CA LEU A 93 13.83 7.17 3.85
C LEU A 93 14.77 5.96 3.90
N THR A 94 15.15 5.57 5.12
CA THR A 94 16.12 4.50 5.36
C THR A 94 15.48 3.12 5.21
N SER A 95 16.29 2.11 4.91
CA SER A 95 15.88 0.70 5.03
C SER A 95 15.24 0.36 6.39
N ARG A 96 15.65 1.04 7.48
CA ARG A 96 15.08 0.85 8.81
C ARG A 96 13.64 1.36 8.89
N ILE A 97 13.39 2.62 8.48
CA ILE A 97 12.04 3.22 8.42
C ILE A 97 11.10 2.30 7.64
N LEU A 98 11.51 1.88 6.44
CA LEU A 98 10.66 1.08 5.55
C LEU A 98 10.32 -0.29 6.16
N ARG A 99 11.25 -0.93 6.85
CA ARG A 99 11.01 -2.22 7.52
C ARG A 99 10.11 -2.09 8.73
N LEU A 100 10.30 -1.05 9.54
CA LEU A 100 9.43 -0.77 10.69
C LEU A 100 8.02 -0.41 10.24
N PHE A 101 7.90 0.41 9.21
CA PHE A 101 6.62 0.73 8.57
C PHE A 101 5.90 -0.54 8.08
N ALA A 102 6.60 -1.40 7.33
CA ALA A 102 6.02 -2.67 6.88
C ALA A 102 5.62 -3.59 8.05
N ALA A 103 6.41 -3.62 9.12
CA ALA A 103 6.09 -4.38 10.34
C ALA A 103 4.86 -3.82 11.07
N ASP A 104 4.70 -2.49 11.16
CA ASP A 104 3.53 -1.83 11.73
C ASP A 104 2.25 -2.15 10.92
N CYS A 105 2.33 -2.11 9.59
CA CYS A 105 1.23 -2.51 8.71
C CYS A 105 0.84 -3.99 8.90
N ALA A 106 1.82 -4.89 8.95
CA ALA A 106 1.59 -6.31 9.16
C ALA A 106 0.97 -6.58 10.54
N GLU A 107 1.52 -6.00 11.61
CA GLU A 107 1.01 -6.12 12.97
C GLU A 107 -0.45 -5.63 13.06
N ARG A 108 -0.76 -4.48 12.46
CA ARG A 108 -2.13 -3.96 12.43
C ARG A 108 -3.10 -4.93 11.74
N ALA A 109 -2.68 -5.58 10.66
CA ALA A 109 -3.48 -6.61 10.00
C ALA A 109 -3.71 -7.82 10.92
N LEU A 110 -2.66 -8.31 11.61
CA LEU A 110 -2.79 -9.41 12.56
C LEU A 110 -3.70 -9.05 13.75
N LEU A 111 -3.61 -7.83 14.27
CA LEU A 111 -4.48 -7.34 15.33
C LEU A 111 -5.94 -7.27 14.88
N ARG A 112 -6.22 -6.89 13.63
CA ARG A 112 -7.59 -6.90 13.09
C ARG A 112 -8.19 -8.29 13.02
N GLU A 113 -7.41 -9.27 12.60
CA GLU A 113 -7.85 -10.67 12.59
C GLU A 113 -8.15 -11.16 14.01
N ARG A 114 -7.23 -10.91 14.97
CA ARG A 114 -7.44 -11.20 16.39
C ARG A 114 -8.69 -10.51 16.95
N ASN A 115 -8.88 -9.22 16.67
CA ASN A 115 -10.04 -8.45 17.12
C ASN A 115 -11.36 -8.93 16.50
N ALA A 116 -11.29 -9.71 15.44
CA ALA A 116 -12.44 -10.37 14.82
C ALA A 116 -12.51 -11.86 15.20
N ASP A 117 -11.91 -12.23 16.33
CA ASP A 117 -11.87 -13.58 16.93
C ASP A 117 -11.23 -14.65 16.02
N ARG A 118 -10.37 -14.22 15.09
CA ARG A 118 -9.55 -15.09 14.24
C ARG A 118 -8.09 -14.95 14.63
N GLU A 119 -7.64 -15.74 15.59
CA GLU A 119 -6.25 -15.67 16.04
C GLU A 119 -5.28 -16.02 14.89
N PRO A 120 -4.36 -15.11 14.53
CA PRO A 120 -3.36 -15.41 13.52
C PRO A 120 -2.38 -16.48 13.99
N ASP A 121 -1.82 -17.21 13.04
CA ASP A 121 -0.78 -18.20 13.34
C ASP A 121 0.41 -17.55 14.10
N PRO A 122 0.92 -18.18 15.18
CA PRO A 122 2.06 -17.66 15.95
C PRO A 122 3.29 -17.32 15.11
N ARG A 123 3.51 -18.03 13.99
CA ARG A 123 4.63 -17.78 13.08
C ARG A 123 4.51 -16.43 12.37
N SER A 124 3.28 -15.93 12.17
CA SER A 124 3.05 -14.60 11.61
C SER A 124 3.48 -13.51 12.59
N TRP A 125 3.16 -13.65 13.88
CA TRP A 125 3.63 -12.75 14.93
C TRP A 125 5.16 -12.77 15.05
N GLU A 126 5.76 -13.96 15.03
CA GLU A 126 7.23 -14.07 15.08
C GLU A 126 7.89 -13.44 13.86
N ALA A 127 7.32 -13.58 12.66
CA ALA A 127 7.84 -12.93 11.46
C ALA A 127 7.85 -11.39 11.59
N VAL A 128 6.80 -10.80 12.17
CA VAL A 128 6.77 -9.36 12.49
C VAL A 128 7.84 -9.00 13.52
N GLY A 129 7.95 -9.78 14.61
CA GLY A 129 8.96 -9.56 15.65
C GLY A 129 10.40 -9.62 15.11
N VAL A 130 10.71 -10.61 14.28
CA VAL A 130 12.02 -10.74 13.62
C VAL A 130 12.26 -9.59 12.65
N ALA A 131 11.25 -9.14 11.90
CA ALA A 131 11.38 -8.01 10.99
C ALA A 131 11.76 -6.72 11.73
N ARG A 132 11.15 -6.46 12.91
CA ARG A 132 11.53 -5.33 13.78
C ARG A 132 12.97 -5.46 14.29
N ARG A 133 13.31 -6.62 14.88
CA ARG A 133 14.67 -6.87 15.36
C ARG A 133 15.71 -6.71 14.25
N PHE A 134 15.43 -7.20 13.05
CA PHE A 134 16.30 -7.06 11.90
C PHE A 134 16.47 -5.59 11.49
N ALA A 135 15.38 -4.80 11.50
CA ALA A 135 15.44 -3.37 11.22
C ALA A 135 16.34 -2.62 12.21
N ASP A 136 16.37 -3.04 13.47
CA ASP A 136 17.23 -2.50 14.53
C ASP A 136 18.63 -3.16 14.59
N GLY A 137 18.98 -4.06 13.67
CA GLY A 137 20.28 -4.75 13.65
C GLY A 137 20.42 -5.88 14.68
N ASN A 138 19.34 -6.23 15.38
CA ASN A 138 19.26 -7.25 16.42
C ASN A 138 18.84 -8.65 15.91
N ALA A 139 18.79 -8.84 14.60
CA ALA A 139 18.60 -10.14 13.97
C ALA A 139 19.40 -10.22 12.66
N THR A 140 19.80 -11.44 12.30
CA THR A 140 20.52 -11.74 11.06
C THR A 140 19.59 -11.88 9.86
N ALA A 141 20.13 -11.75 8.66
CA ALA A 141 19.37 -11.98 7.42
C ALA A 141 18.84 -13.41 7.34
N ALA A 142 19.60 -14.39 7.83
CA ALA A 142 19.18 -15.79 7.90
C ALA A 142 17.95 -15.97 8.81
N GLN A 143 17.94 -15.33 9.99
CA GLN A 143 16.78 -15.36 10.89
C GLN A 143 15.55 -14.71 10.24
N LEU A 144 15.73 -13.57 9.55
CA LEU A 144 14.65 -12.91 8.81
C LEU A 144 14.05 -13.83 7.73
N VAL A 145 14.90 -14.47 6.93
CA VAL A 145 14.46 -15.40 5.87
C VAL A 145 13.77 -16.63 6.47
N ALA A 146 14.31 -17.19 7.55
CA ALA A 146 13.72 -18.34 8.22
C ALA A 146 12.31 -18.02 8.75
N ALA A 147 12.14 -16.88 9.42
CA ALA A 147 10.84 -16.46 9.95
C ALA A 147 9.83 -16.19 8.83
N ARG A 148 10.24 -15.51 7.75
CA ARG A 148 9.41 -15.31 6.56
C ARG A 148 8.97 -16.64 5.95
N ASN A 149 9.88 -17.59 5.80
CA ASN A 149 9.57 -18.91 5.23
C ASN A 149 8.61 -19.69 6.12
N ALA A 150 8.82 -19.67 7.44
CA ALA A 150 7.94 -20.33 8.41
C ALA A 150 6.51 -19.79 8.35
N ALA A 151 6.34 -18.45 8.34
CA ALA A 151 5.04 -17.81 8.17
C ALA A 151 4.43 -18.10 6.78
N GLY A 152 5.23 -18.10 5.72
CA GLY A 152 4.77 -18.45 4.38
C GLY A 152 4.27 -19.88 4.25
N VAL A 153 4.94 -20.84 4.90
CA VAL A 153 4.47 -22.23 4.98
C VAL A 153 3.16 -22.31 5.76
N ALA A 154 3.06 -21.60 6.90
CA ALA A 154 1.82 -21.53 7.69
C ALA A 154 0.63 -21.09 6.84
N ALA A 155 0.79 -19.99 6.10
CA ALA A 155 -0.24 -19.42 5.25
C ALA A 155 -0.67 -20.40 4.13
N ARG A 156 0.29 -21.07 3.48
CA ARG A 156 -0.03 -22.07 2.44
C ARG A 156 -0.78 -23.27 3.00
N VAL A 157 -0.39 -23.74 4.17
CA VAL A 157 -1.08 -24.84 4.86
C VAL A 157 -2.51 -24.43 5.20
N ALA A 158 -2.71 -23.26 5.80
CA ALA A 158 -4.04 -22.73 6.11
C ALA A 158 -4.91 -22.57 4.85
N ALA A 159 -4.36 -22.02 3.77
CA ALA A 159 -5.06 -21.90 2.49
C ALA A 159 -5.43 -23.26 1.88
N TRP A 160 -4.53 -24.25 1.97
CA TRP A 160 -4.80 -25.61 1.52
C TRP A 160 -5.93 -26.26 2.32
N TYR A 161 -5.92 -26.15 3.66
CA TYR A 161 -7.01 -26.64 4.50
C TYR A 161 -8.34 -25.94 4.18
N ALA A 162 -8.35 -24.62 4.06
CA ALA A 162 -9.55 -23.86 3.71
C ALA A 162 -10.13 -24.29 2.35
N ALA A 163 -9.28 -24.50 1.34
CA ALA A 163 -9.70 -25.01 0.03
C ALA A 163 -10.24 -26.44 0.12
N TRP A 164 -9.61 -27.31 0.92
CA TRP A 164 -10.07 -28.68 1.15
C TRP A 164 -11.44 -28.73 1.82
N TYR A 165 -11.65 -27.95 2.88
CA TYR A 165 -12.94 -27.84 3.55
C TYR A 165 -14.01 -27.25 2.64
N ALA A 166 -13.72 -26.18 1.89
CA ALA A 166 -14.67 -25.58 0.95
C ALA A 166 -15.07 -26.58 -0.17
N ALA A 167 -14.14 -27.42 -0.64
CA ALA A 167 -14.46 -28.47 -1.60
C ALA A 167 -15.36 -29.57 -1.00
N GLY A 168 -15.13 -29.93 0.27
CA GLY A 168 -15.98 -30.85 1.02
C GLY A 168 -17.39 -30.29 1.25
N ASP A 169 -17.49 -29.02 1.65
CA ASP A 169 -18.76 -28.32 1.85
C ASP A 169 -19.53 -28.16 0.53
N ALA A 170 -18.85 -27.81 -0.58
CA ALA A 170 -19.48 -27.73 -1.89
C ALA A 170 -20.04 -29.08 -2.37
N ALA A 171 -19.35 -30.20 -2.06
CA ALA A 171 -19.86 -31.54 -2.34
C ALA A 171 -21.08 -31.89 -1.48
N GLY A 172 -21.09 -31.47 -0.20
CA GLY A 172 -22.22 -31.61 0.70
C GLY A 172 -23.44 -30.76 0.31
N ASP A 173 -23.19 -29.51 -0.11
CA ASP A 173 -24.21 -28.58 -0.56
C ASP A 173 -24.78 -28.97 -1.92
N ALA A 174 -23.98 -29.53 -2.85
CA ALA A 174 -24.50 -30.08 -4.10
C ALA A 174 -25.49 -31.24 -3.86
N ALA A 175 -25.23 -32.08 -2.85
CA ALA A 175 -26.15 -33.14 -2.43
C ALA A 175 -27.41 -32.56 -1.73
N GLY A 176 -27.27 -31.47 -0.97
CA GLY A 176 -28.38 -30.80 -0.27
C GLY A 176 -29.25 -29.87 -1.14
N TYR A 177 -28.67 -29.23 -2.16
CA TYR A 177 -29.32 -28.28 -3.07
C TYR A 177 -30.25 -28.99 -4.06
N ALA A 178 -29.85 -30.16 -4.58
CA ALA A 178 -30.70 -31.01 -5.41
C ALA A 178 -32.00 -31.42 -4.69
N ALA A 179 -31.98 -31.53 -3.35
CA ALA A 179 -33.16 -31.85 -2.55
C ALA A 179 -34.07 -30.63 -2.24
N ARG A 180 -33.53 -29.40 -2.24
CA ARG A 180 -34.25 -28.18 -1.79
C ARG A 180 -34.80 -27.30 -2.91
N VAL A 181 -34.27 -27.39 -4.13
CA VAL A 181 -34.55 -26.42 -5.21
C VAL A 181 -35.76 -26.78 -6.07
N ALA A 182 -36.38 -27.93 -5.83
CA ALA A 182 -37.67 -28.26 -6.43
C ALA A 182 -38.82 -27.30 -6.04
N ALA A 183 -38.61 -26.29 -5.17
CA ALA A 183 -39.73 -25.56 -4.58
C ALA A 183 -39.82 -24.04 -4.73
N ARG A 184 -38.79 -23.16 -4.90
CA ARG A 184 -39.13 -21.73 -4.62
C ARG A 184 -38.39 -20.46 -5.07
N VAL A 185 -37.41 -20.38 -5.95
CA VAL A 185 -36.79 -19.03 -6.13
C VAL A 185 -36.32 -18.67 -7.54
N ALA A 186 -37.16 -17.96 -8.28
CA ALA A 186 -36.74 -17.22 -9.48
C ALA A 186 -36.81 -15.68 -9.32
N ALA A 187 -37.67 -15.14 -8.44
CA ALA A 187 -37.89 -13.68 -8.35
C ALA A 187 -37.26 -12.98 -7.12
N ARG A 188 -36.93 -13.72 -6.05
CA ARG A 188 -36.44 -13.13 -4.78
C ARG A 188 -34.92 -12.89 -4.73
N VAL A 189 -34.18 -13.37 -5.73
CA VAL A 189 -32.72 -13.34 -5.80
C VAL A 189 -32.23 -12.05 -6.46
N ALA A 190 -32.79 -11.64 -7.60
CA ALA A 190 -32.27 -10.53 -8.39
C ALA A 190 -32.21 -9.18 -7.62
N ALA A 191 -33.20 -8.86 -6.78
CA ALA A 191 -33.24 -7.60 -6.04
C ALA A 191 -32.35 -7.59 -4.77
N ARG A 192 -32.02 -8.76 -4.20
CA ARG A 192 -31.17 -8.85 -2.99
C ARG A 192 -29.67 -8.81 -3.31
N TYR A 193 -29.28 -9.23 -4.51
CA TYR A 193 -27.89 -9.21 -4.95
C TYR A 193 -27.42 -7.78 -5.32
N ALA A 194 -28.21 -7.04 -6.11
CA ALA A 194 -27.79 -5.70 -6.58
C ALA A 194 -27.64 -4.64 -5.47
N ALA A 195 -28.46 -4.69 -4.40
CA ALA A 195 -28.37 -3.74 -3.28
C ALA A 195 -27.37 -4.17 -2.18
N GLY A 196 -27.05 -5.47 -2.08
CA GLY A 196 -26.03 -5.99 -1.16
C GLY A 196 -24.60 -5.79 -1.67
N ASP A 197 -24.42 -5.87 -2.99
CA ASP A 197 -23.09 -5.77 -3.62
C ASP A 197 -22.56 -4.33 -3.59
N ALA A 198 -23.37 -3.33 -3.96
CA ALA A 198 -22.93 -1.93 -3.98
C ALA A 198 -22.62 -1.36 -2.57
N ALA A 199 -23.41 -1.72 -1.56
CA ALA A 199 -23.14 -1.32 -0.18
C ALA A 199 -21.89 -2.03 0.38
N GLY A 200 -21.68 -3.29 -0.01
CA GLY A 200 -20.47 -4.04 0.31
C GLY A 200 -19.22 -3.43 -0.33
N ASP A 201 -19.30 -3.01 -1.59
CA ASP A 201 -18.20 -2.37 -2.31
C ASP A 201 -17.85 -1.01 -1.69
N ALA A 202 -18.84 -0.16 -1.41
CA ALA A 202 -18.61 1.12 -0.74
C ALA A 202 -17.97 0.95 0.66
N ALA A 203 -18.39 -0.07 1.42
CA ALA A 203 -17.79 -0.36 2.72
C ALA A 203 -16.33 -0.85 2.60
N ARG A 204 -16.02 -1.67 1.57
CA ARG A 204 -14.66 -2.11 1.27
C ARG A 204 -13.77 -0.95 0.88
N ASP A 205 -14.25 -0.03 0.04
CA ASP A 205 -13.48 1.13 -0.39
C ASP A 205 -13.25 2.11 0.76
N ALA A 206 -14.26 2.37 1.59
CA ALA A 206 -14.08 3.17 2.81
C ALA A 206 -13.06 2.54 3.78
N ALA A 207 -13.07 1.21 3.93
CA ALA A 207 -12.10 0.50 4.76
C ALA A 207 -10.67 0.57 4.18
N ARG A 208 -10.52 0.47 2.85
CA ARG A 208 -9.25 0.65 2.15
C ARG A 208 -8.71 2.06 2.34
N ASP A 209 -9.56 3.08 2.17
CA ASP A 209 -9.17 4.48 2.35
C ASP A 209 -8.76 4.78 3.80
N ALA A 210 -9.53 4.28 4.77
CA ALA A 210 -9.19 4.42 6.18
C ALA A 210 -7.84 3.76 6.52
N GLU A 211 -7.57 2.60 5.93
CA GLU A 211 -6.28 1.94 6.10
C GLU A 211 -5.14 2.73 5.45
N ARG A 212 -5.32 3.19 4.21
CA ARG A 212 -4.31 4.01 3.53
C ARG A 212 -3.97 5.30 4.28
N ARG A 213 -4.98 5.94 4.88
CA ARG A 213 -4.76 7.13 5.72
C ARG A 213 -3.93 6.80 6.96
N TRP A 214 -4.28 5.73 7.67
CA TRP A 214 -3.51 5.30 8.83
C TRP A 214 -2.06 4.96 8.45
N GLN A 215 -1.86 4.23 7.34
CA GLN A 215 -0.52 3.91 6.84
C GLN A 215 0.27 5.17 6.48
N TYR A 216 -0.37 6.13 5.83
CA TYR A 216 0.25 7.40 5.48
C TYR A 216 0.67 8.20 6.71
N GLU A 217 -0.22 8.35 7.70
CA GLU A 217 0.09 9.01 8.97
C GLU A 217 1.24 8.32 9.69
N ARG A 218 1.21 6.98 9.75
CA ARG A 218 2.24 6.19 10.41
C ARG A 218 3.61 6.32 9.73
N LEU A 219 3.64 6.37 8.40
CA LEU A 219 4.86 6.63 7.65
C LEU A 219 5.45 8.00 8.05
N LEU A 220 4.62 9.04 8.12
CA LEU A 220 5.08 10.38 8.50
C LEU A 220 5.58 10.45 9.93
N GLU A 221 4.96 9.74 10.87
CA GLU A 221 5.45 9.61 12.25
C GLU A 221 6.85 8.99 12.30
N LEU A 222 7.07 7.88 11.60
CA LEU A 222 8.37 7.20 11.56
C LEU A 222 9.45 8.07 10.89
N VAL A 223 9.09 8.74 9.80
CA VAL A 223 9.99 9.68 9.12
C VAL A 223 10.35 10.85 10.02
N GLY A 224 9.37 11.43 10.74
CA GLY A 224 9.63 12.50 11.70
C GLY A 224 10.58 12.05 12.80
N ALA A 225 10.27 10.94 13.47
CA ALA A 225 11.04 10.45 14.62
C ALA A 225 12.50 10.06 14.30
N GLU A 226 12.83 9.65 13.06
CA GLU A 226 14.20 9.32 12.66
C GLU A 226 15.00 10.51 12.09
N ASN A 227 14.34 11.63 11.77
CA ASN A 227 14.98 12.80 11.16
C ASN A 227 14.96 14.05 12.07
N GLU A 228 14.56 13.89 13.34
CA GLU A 228 14.75 14.85 14.45
C GLU A 228 16.11 14.62 15.15
#